data_AF-A0A1M6S5U9-F1
#
_entry.id   AF-A0A1M6S5U9-F1
#
_cell.length_a   1.000
_cell.length_b   1.000
_cell.length_c   1.000
_cell.angle_alpha   90.00
_cell.angle_beta   90.00
_cell.angle_gamma   90.00
#
_symmetry.space_group_name_H-M   'P 1'
#
loop_
_entity.id
_entity.type
_entity.pdbx_description
1 polymer ?
#
loop_
_entity_poly.entity_id
_entity_poly.type
_entity_poly.pdbx_seq_one_letter_code
_entity_poly.pdbx_strand_id
1 'polypeptide(L)'
;MINVSKEYKKSVYAPIRSCKARIKFKILDYKAYKNIKKVSSRAEISRENQLTNNIRIPNLKYATFEKDFFKLDGSFNIPPKRNEGNVEIGWLSENLCDDKYIFSIPEKIELEFETERSSMGITIYFDVLNEEYATDFDIDFYSANNTLISHDSISNNTLIK
;
A
#
# COMPACT_ATOMS: atom_id res chain seq x y z
N MET A 1 -2.06 -19.21 -33.27
CA MET A 1 -2.39 -20.20 -32.22
C MET A 1 -2.00 -19.59 -30.87
N ILE A 2 -2.90 -19.55 -29.89
CA ILE A 2 -2.64 -18.87 -28.60
C ILE A 2 -1.68 -19.73 -27.77
N ASN A 3 -0.58 -19.15 -27.30
CA ASN A 3 0.34 -19.82 -26.39
C ASN A 3 -0.28 -19.91 -24.99
N VAL A 4 -0.39 -21.13 -24.46
CA VAL A 4 -0.96 -21.43 -23.14
C VAL A 4 -0.01 -22.32 -22.36
N SER A 5 -0.12 -22.28 -21.03
CA SER A 5 0.75 -23.06 -20.13
C SER A 5 0.52 -24.58 -20.30
N LYS A 6 1.50 -25.38 -19.86
CA LYS A 6 1.42 -26.85 -19.91
C LYS A 6 0.32 -27.36 -18.96
N GLU A 7 0.15 -26.67 -17.83
CA GLU A 7 -0.86 -26.95 -16.81
C GLU A 7 -2.26 -26.75 -17.39
N TYR A 8 -2.48 -25.67 -18.14
CA TYR A 8 -3.75 -25.41 -18.82
C TYR A 8 -4.12 -26.55 -19.78
N LYS A 9 -3.17 -27.01 -20.62
CA LYS A 9 -3.42 -28.14 -21.53
C LYS A 9 -3.78 -29.42 -20.77
N LYS A 10 -3.05 -29.73 -19.70
CA LYS A 10 -3.32 -30.92 -18.87
C LYS A 10 -4.71 -30.88 -18.23
N SER A 11 -5.15 -29.71 -17.76
CA SER A 11 -6.49 -29.53 -17.19
C SER A 11 -7.61 -29.63 -18.22
N VAL A 12 -7.40 -29.20 -19.46
CA VAL A 12 -8.41 -29.34 -20.54
C VAL A 12 -8.69 -30.81 -20.85
N TYR A 13 -7.69 -31.68 -20.82
CA TYR A 13 -7.84 -33.11 -21.13
C TYR A 13 -8.06 -34.00 -19.89
N ALA A 14 -8.22 -33.41 -18.70
CA ALA A 14 -8.47 -34.18 -17.48
C ALA A 14 -9.89 -34.80 -17.49
N PRO A 15 -10.08 -36.05 -17.00
CA PRO A 15 -11.39 -36.74 -16.98
C PRO A 15 -12.44 -36.01 -16.14
N ILE A 16 -12.00 -35.30 -15.10
CA ILE A 16 -12.83 -34.48 -14.23
C ILE A 16 -12.33 -33.05 -14.34
N ARG A 17 -13.20 -32.15 -14.77
CA ARG A 17 -12.94 -30.71 -14.86
C ARG A 17 -13.59 -30.02 -13.66
N SER A 18 -12.80 -29.37 -12.81
CA SER A 18 -13.34 -28.49 -11.77
C SER A 18 -13.26 -27.04 -12.24
N CYS A 19 -14.39 -26.35 -12.34
CA CYS A 19 -14.41 -24.89 -12.45
C CYS A 19 -14.46 -24.30 -11.04
N LYS A 20 -13.44 -23.52 -10.67
CA LYS A 20 -13.43 -22.78 -9.41
C LYS A 20 -13.72 -21.32 -9.73
N ALA A 21 -14.89 -20.83 -9.32
CA ALA A 21 -15.19 -19.41 -9.35
C ALA A 21 -14.81 -18.79 -8.01
N ARG A 22 -14.11 -17.65 -8.04
CA ARG A 22 -13.89 -16.81 -6.85
C ARG A 22 -14.75 -15.56 -6.98
N ILE A 23 -15.74 -15.43 -6.12
CA ILE A 23 -16.57 -14.22 -6.01
C ILE A 23 -16.02 -13.38 -4.85
N LYS A 24 -15.75 -12.09 -5.11
CA LYS A 24 -15.31 -11.13 -4.08
C LYS A 24 -16.25 -9.94 -4.09
N PHE A 25 -17.02 -9.79 -3.02
CA PHE A 25 -17.81 -8.57 -2.77
C PHE A 25 -16.91 -7.53 -2.10
N LYS A 26 -16.97 -6.28 -2.58
CA LYS A 26 -16.29 -5.14 -1.96
C LYS A 26 -17.32 -4.02 -1.81
N ILE A 27 -17.42 -3.45 -0.62
CA ILE A 27 -18.14 -2.19 -0.37
C ILE A 27 -17.07 -1.10 -0.41
N LEU A 28 -17.13 -0.23 -1.41
CA LEU A 28 -16.14 0.83 -1.64
C LEU A 28 -16.85 2.16 -1.82
N ASP A 29 -16.39 3.21 -1.14
CA ASP A 29 -16.77 4.57 -1.48
C ASP A 29 -16.03 4.99 -2.76
N TYR A 30 -16.69 4.88 -3.91
CA TYR A 30 -16.06 5.21 -5.19
C TYR A 30 -15.73 6.70 -5.32
N LYS A 31 -16.47 7.58 -4.63
CA LYS A 31 -16.20 9.02 -4.66
C LYS A 31 -14.97 9.37 -3.83
N ALA A 32 -14.60 8.53 -2.86
CA ALA A 32 -13.46 8.79 -1.97
C ALA A 32 -12.13 8.63 -2.71
N TYR A 33 -12.12 7.93 -3.86
CA TYR A 33 -10.94 7.83 -4.71
C TYR A 33 -10.53 9.17 -5.33
N LYS A 34 -11.47 10.10 -5.49
CA LYS A 34 -11.18 11.47 -5.89
C LYS A 34 -10.83 12.27 -4.63
N ASN A 35 -9.54 12.32 -4.33
CA ASN A 35 -8.96 13.03 -3.20
C ASN A 35 -7.65 13.70 -3.62
N ILE A 36 -7.31 14.78 -2.92
CA ILE A 36 -6.00 15.40 -2.97
C ILE A 36 -5.15 14.69 -1.91
N LYS A 37 -3.92 14.32 -2.29
CA LYS A 37 -2.98 13.59 -1.44
C LYS A 37 -1.84 14.53 -1.08
N LYS A 38 -1.63 14.76 0.21
CA LYS A 38 -0.45 15.46 0.70
C LYS A 38 0.35 14.49 1.56
N VAL A 39 1.66 14.50 1.38
CA VAL A 39 2.58 13.65 2.13
C VAL A 39 3.67 14.53 2.73
N SER A 40 4.17 14.13 3.90
CA SER A 40 5.15 14.92 4.65
C SER A 40 6.52 14.94 3.98
N SER A 41 6.96 13.78 3.49
CA SER A 41 8.16 13.60 2.68
C SER A 41 7.90 12.58 1.56
N ARG A 42 8.85 12.45 0.64
CA ARG A 42 8.77 11.45 -0.44
C ARG A 42 10.16 10.99 -0.87
N ALA A 43 10.40 9.68 -0.85
CA ALA A 43 11.56 9.11 -1.53
C ALA A 43 11.45 9.30 -3.05
N GLU A 44 12.58 9.25 -3.78
CA GLU A 44 12.61 9.46 -5.23
C GLU A 44 11.71 8.46 -5.99
N ILE A 45 11.65 7.22 -5.51
CA ILE A 45 10.88 6.13 -6.14
C ILE A 45 9.40 6.13 -5.74
N SER A 46 9.00 7.02 -4.83
CA SER A 46 7.67 7.07 -4.25
C SER A 46 6.58 7.49 -5.26
N ARG A 47 5.39 6.88 -5.14
CA ARG A 47 4.26 7.05 -6.06
C ARG A 47 2.96 7.31 -5.29
N GLU A 48 2.68 8.57 -4.98
CA GLU A 48 1.51 8.97 -4.19
C GLU A 48 0.19 8.66 -4.90
N ASN A 49 0.16 8.66 -6.23
CA ASN A 49 -1.01 8.24 -7.00
C ASN A 49 -1.45 6.79 -6.69
N GLN A 50 -0.56 5.96 -6.12
CA GLN A 50 -0.84 4.58 -5.76
C GLN A 50 -1.53 4.42 -4.40
N LEU A 51 -1.47 5.44 -3.52
CA LEU A 51 -2.12 5.40 -2.19
C LEU A 51 -3.61 5.01 -2.23
N THR A 52 -4.31 5.37 -3.31
CA THR A 52 -5.75 5.13 -3.45
C THR A 52 -6.13 4.44 -4.77
N ASN A 53 -5.25 3.67 -5.40
CA ASN A 53 -5.50 3.03 -6.71
C ASN A 53 -6.19 1.64 -6.63
N ASN A 54 -6.54 1.16 -5.43
CA ASN A 54 -7.13 -0.17 -5.16
C ASN A 54 -6.19 -1.37 -5.41
N ILE A 55 -4.91 -1.12 -5.61
CA ILE A 55 -3.82 -2.11 -5.51
C ILE A 55 -3.26 -2.00 -4.08
N ARG A 56 -2.89 -3.14 -3.49
CA ARG A 56 -2.58 -3.25 -2.05
C ARG A 56 -1.25 -3.88 -1.74
N ILE A 57 -0.69 -4.58 -2.71
CA ILE A 57 0.53 -5.37 -2.53
C ILE A 57 1.45 -4.93 -3.66
N PRO A 58 2.68 -4.49 -3.36
CA PRO A 58 3.65 -4.17 -4.39
C PRO A 58 3.98 -5.40 -5.23
N ASN A 59 4.46 -5.19 -6.45
CA ASN A 59 4.75 -6.32 -7.34
C ASN A 59 5.98 -7.12 -6.91
N LEU A 60 6.98 -6.43 -6.35
CA LEU A 60 8.32 -6.92 -6.08
C LEU A 60 8.86 -6.21 -4.84
N LYS A 61 9.84 -6.82 -4.18
CA LYS A 61 10.68 -6.12 -3.19
C LYS A 61 11.66 -5.21 -3.91
N TYR A 62 11.68 -3.94 -3.56
CA TYR A 62 12.60 -2.97 -4.15
C TYR A 62 13.70 -2.59 -3.18
N ALA A 63 14.93 -2.55 -3.68
CA ALA A 63 16.09 -2.16 -2.89
C ALA A 63 16.04 -0.66 -2.59
N THR A 64 16.17 -0.31 -1.31
CA THR A 64 16.41 1.05 -0.83
C THR A 64 17.78 1.12 -0.16
N PHE A 65 18.27 2.33 0.13
CA PHE A 65 19.55 2.54 0.81
C PHE A 65 19.43 2.52 2.34
N GLU A 66 18.39 1.88 2.86
CA GLU A 66 18.19 1.69 4.28
C GLU A 66 19.22 0.70 4.84
N LYS A 67 19.71 1.00 6.04
CA LYS A 67 20.73 0.18 6.69
C LYS A 67 20.20 -1.23 6.93
N ASP A 68 20.96 -2.23 6.49
CA ASP A 68 20.66 -3.66 6.65
C ASP A 68 19.34 -4.14 6.00
N PHE A 69 18.70 -3.32 5.16
CA PHE A 69 17.45 -3.67 4.47
C PHE A 69 17.68 -4.45 3.17
N PHE A 70 18.57 -3.95 2.31
CA PHE A 70 18.83 -4.55 0.99
C PHE A 70 19.68 -5.82 1.09
N LYS A 71 19.02 -6.98 1.12
CA LYS A 71 19.66 -8.30 1.11
C LYS A 71 20.21 -8.64 -0.27
N LEU A 72 21.48 -9.07 -0.33
CA LEU A 72 22.16 -9.50 -1.57
C LEU A 72 21.92 -10.99 -1.88
N ASP A 73 20.74 -11.52 -1.51
CA ASP A 73 20.35 -12.92 -1.71
C ASP A 73 19.51 -13.13 -3.00
N GLY A 74 19.32 -12.06 -3.78
CA GLY A 74 18.52 -12.07 -5.01
C GLY A 74 17.02 -11.88 -4.80
N SER A 75 16.55 -11.66 -3.57
CA SER A 75 15.12 -11.40 -3.29
C SER A 75 14.66 -9.98 -3.67
N PHE A 76 15.59 -9.03 -3.77
CA PHE A 76 15.32 -7.61 -4.06
C PHE A 76 15.60 -7.25 -5.52
N ASN A 77 14.84 -6.27 -6.02
CA ASN A 77 14.96 -5.70 -7.35
C ASN A 77 15.43 -4.25 -7.27
N ILE A 78 16.19 -3.81 -8.26
CA ILE A 78 16.54 -2.38 -8.39
C ILE A 78 15.27 -1.61 -8.74
N PRO A 79 14.90 -0.56 -7.98
CA PRO A 79 13.69 0.19 -8.26
C PRO A 79 13.79 0.91 -9.62
N PRO A 80 12.68 0.98 -10.38
CA PRO A 80 12.64 1.82 -11.56
C PRO A 80 12.63 3.28 -11.16
N LYS A 81 12.92 4.17 -12.12
CA LYS A 81 12.69 5.59 -11.92
C LYS A 81 11.21 5.86 -11.66
N ARG A 82 10.91 6.98 -10.99
CA ARG A 82 9.54 7.32 -10.56
C ARG A 82 8.48 7.20 -11.66
N ASN A 83 8.81 7.64 -12.87
CA ASN A 83 7.90 7.66 -14.01
C ASN A 83 8.13 6.51 -15.00
N GLU A 84 8.91 5.50 -14.60
CA GLU A 84 9.26 4.37 -15.44
C GLU A 84 8.56 3.09 -14.97
N GLY A 85 8.02 2.34 -15.92
CA GLY A 85 7.41 1.04 -15.65
C GLY A 85 6.05 1.13 -14.96
N ASN A 86 5.22 0.14 -15.28
CA ASN A 86 3.91 -0.03 -14.65
C ASN A 86 4.04 -0.93 -13.40
N VAL A 87 4.73 -0.41 -12.38
CA VAL A 87 4.96 -1.13 -11.12
C VAL A 87 4.27 -0.47 -9.95
N GLU A 88 3.83 -1.29 -9.00
CA GLU A 88 3.29 -0.88 -7.72
C GLU A 88 4.41 -0.81 -6.67
N ILE A 89 4.59 0.38 -6.09
CA ILE A 89 5.56 0.71 -5.05
C ILE A 89 4.84 1.28 -3.83
N GLY A 90 3.87 2.17 -4.04
CA GLY A 90 3.17 2.90 -2.98
C GLY A 90 3.88 4.20 -2.59
N TRP A 91 3.57 4.68 -1.39
CA TRP A 91 4.26 5.82 -0.80
C TRP A 91 5.38 5.33 0.12
N LEU A 92 6.53 6.00 0.05
CA LEU A 92 7.71 5.75 0.86
C LEU A 92 8.19 7.12 1.34
N SER A 93 8.43 7.26 2.64
CA SER A 93 9.04 8.45 3.20
C SER A 93 10.48 8.61 2.72
N GLU A 94 10.94 9.86 2.67
CA GLU A 94 12.37 10.15 2.48
C GLU A 94 13.15 9.99 3.79
N ASN A 95 12.47 10.26 4.91
CA ASN A 95 13.05 10.16 6.23
C ASN A 95 12.90 8.74 6.80
N LEU A 96 13.87 8.36 7.62
CA LEU A 96 13.88 7.12 8.40
C LEU A 96 13.74 7.45 9.88
N CYS A 97 13.20 6.51 10.64
CA CYS A 97 13.22 6.59 12.09
C CYS A 97 14.65 6.40 12.64
N ASP A 98 14.86 6.82 13.88
CA ASP A 98 16.11 6.60 14.59
C ASP A 98 16.25 5.14 15.09
N ASP A 99 17.34 4.86 15.81
CA ASP A 99 17.62 3.54 16.39
C ASP A 99 16.64 3.11 17.50
N LYS A 100 15.76 4.01 17.92
CA LYS A 100 14.66 3.74 18.86
C LYS A 100 13.32 3.63 18.14
N TYR A 101 13.33 3.58 16.81
CA TYR A 101 12.14 3.49 15.96
C TYR A 101 11.25 4.74 16.04
N ILE A 102 11.81 5.90 16.41
CA ILE A 102 11.08 7.17 16.52
C ILE A 102 11.46 8.09 15.36
N PHE A 103 10.45 8.70 14.74
CA PHE A 103 10.67 9.77 13.78
C PHE A 103 10.89 11.10 14.50
N SER A 104 11.97 11.81 14.17
CA SER A 104 12.22 13.16 14.69
C SER A 104 11.15 14.16 14.23
N ILE A 105 10.65 13.99 13.01
CA ILE A 105 9.47 14.64 12.46
C ILE A 105 8.51 13.53 12.02
N PRO A 106 7.33 13.39 12.63
CA PRO A 106 6.38 12.33 12.26
C PRO A 106 6.00 12.39 10.79
N GLU A 107 6.11 11.25 10.12
CA GLU A 107 5.66 11.11 8.75
C GLU A 107 4.14 11.03 8.67
N LYS A 108 3.55 11.74 7.70
CA LYS A 108 2.09 11.83 7.55
C LYS A 108 1.63 11.72 6.10
N ILE A 109 0.48 11.08 5.92
CA ILE A 109 -0.33 11.09 4.70
C ILE A 109 -1.66 11.78 5.03
N GLU A 110 -1.99 12.82 4.28
CA GLU A 110 -3.25 13.54 4.39
C GLU A 110 -4.06 13.30 3.09
N LEU A 111 -5.30 12.85 3.27
CA LEU A 111 -6.27 12.67 2.19
C LEU A 111 -7.37 13.72 2.34
N GLU A 112 -7.39 14.69 1.43
CA GLU A 112 -8.39 15.75 1.42
C GLU A 112 -9.48 15.42 0.38
N PHE A 113 -10.74 15.43 0.84
CA PHE A 113 -11.90 15.12 0.01
C PHE A 113 -12.60 16.40 -0.44
N GLU A 114 -13.02 16.47 -1.71
CA GLU A 114 -13.71 17.65 -2.27
C GLU A 114 -15.04 17.98 -1.59
N THR A 115 -15.70 16.98 -1.00
CA THR A 115 -16.99 17.12 -0.34
C THR A 115 -17.00 16.32 0.95
N GLU A 116 -17.67 16.87 1.97
CA GLU A 116 -17.99 16.15 3.20
C GLU A 116 -18.71 14.84 2.89
N ARG A 117 -18.40 13.81 3.67
CA ARG A 117 -18.89 12.45 3.47
C ARG A 117 -18.81 11.65 4.75
N SER A 118 -19.71 10.69 4.86
CA SER A 118 -19.63 9.65 5.88
C SER A 118 -18.95 8.42 5.29
N SER A 119 -18.02 7.84 6.04
CA SER A 119 -17.37 6.57 5.73
C SER A 119 -17.52 5.62 6.91
N MET A 120 -17.65 4.32 6.63
CA MET A 120 -17.60 3.29 7.67
C MET A 120 -16.19 3.08 8.23
N GLY A 121 -15.16 3.59 7.55
CA GLY A 121 -13.77 3.52 7.99
C GLY A 121 -12.79 3.66 6.85
N ILE A 122 -11.52 3.43 7.17
CA ILE A 122 -10.42 3.36 6.20
C ILE A 122 -9.69 2.03 6.37
N THR A 123 -8.97 1.62 5.33
CA THR A 123 -8.08 0.45 5.42
C THR A 123 -6.72 0.86 4.91
N ILE A 124 -5.72 0.67 5.77
CA ILE A 124 -4.31 0.95 5.50
C ILE A 124 -3.63 -0.39 5.23
N TYR A 125 -2.74 -0.41 4.24
CA TYR A 125 -1.87 -1.55 3.93
C TYR A 125 -0.44 -1.06 3.98
N PHE A 126 0.41 -1.79 4.68
CA PHE A 126 1.84 -1.51 4.73
C PHE A 126 2.61 -2.42 3.77
N ASP A 127 3.94 -2.46 3.87
CA ASP A 127 4.76 -3.32 3.01
C ASP A 127 4.69 -4.78 3.48
N VAL A 128 3.70 -5.48 2.96
CA VAL A 128 3.49 -6.90 3.24
C VAL A 128 4.56 -7.81 2.66
N LEU A 129 5.32 -7.37 1.65
CA LEU A 129 6.36 -8.20 1.07
C LEU A 129 7.60 -8.20 1.96
N ASN A 130 7.92 -7.06 2.56
CA ASN A 130 9.04 -6.91 3.48
C ASN A 130 8.67 -7.10 4.96
N GLU A 131 7.39 -7.34 5.25
CA GLU A 131 6.85 -7.49 6.60
C GLU A 131 7.10 -6.24 7.46
N GLU A 132 7.06 -5.06 6.83
CA GLU A 132 7.23 -3.78 7.50
C GLU A 132 5.88 -3.14 7.77
N TYR A 133 5.56 -2.99 9.05
CA TYR A 133 4.29 -2.46 9.53
C TYR A 133 4.59 -1.41 10.60
N ALA A 134 3.88 -0.28 10.56
CA ALA A 134 3.95 0.65 11.68
C ALA A 134 3.34 -0.02 12.93
N THR A 135 4.10 -0.03 14.02
CA THR A 135 3.65 -0.52 15.32
C THR A 135 2.74 0.49 16.00
N ASP A 136 3.04 1.78 15.82
CA ASP A 136 2.35 2.88 16.48
C ASP A 136 2.06 3.98 15.45
N PHE A 137 0.80 4.41 15.37
CA PHE A 137 0.37 5.49 14.48
C PHE A 137 -1.01 6.02 14.88
N ASP A 138 -1.28 7.26 14.51
CA ASP A 138 -2.55 7.92 14.75
C ASP A 138 -3.35 8.08 13.44
N ILE A 139 -4.67 8.05 13.57
CA ILE A 139 -5.61 8.36 12.50
C ILE A 139 -6.51 9.48 12.98
N ASP A 140 -6.43 10.62 12.30
CA ASP A 140 -7.27 11.78 12.57
C ASP A 140 -8.26 12.01 11.43
N PHE A 141 -9.52 12.25 11.80
CA PHE A 141 -10.58 12.66 10.88
C PHE A 141 -10.96 14.11 11.14
N TYR A 142 -10.96 14.94 10.10
CA TYR A 142 -11.28 16.37 10.20
C TYR A 142 -12.55 16.73 9.43
N SER A 143 -13.26 17.76 9.91
CA SER A 143 -14.37 18.40 9.22
C SER A 143 -13.89 19.33 8.11
N ALA A 144 -14.80 19.83 7.27
CA ALA A 144 -14.45 20.82 6.24
C ALA A 144 -13.85 22.13 6.82
N ASN A 145 -14.10 22.42 8.11
CA ASN A 145 -13.54 23.56 8.81
C ASN A 145 -12.21 23.23 9.54
N ASN A 146 -11.56 22.12 9.18
CA ASN A 146 -10.33 21.63 9.81
C ASN A 146 -10.47 21.39 11.33
N THR A 147 -11.67 21.05 11.79
CA THR A 147 -11.91 20.67 13.19
C THR A 147 -11.78 19.16 13.32
N LEU A 148 -11.00 18.68 14.28
CA LEU A 148 -10.87 17.25 14.57
C LEU A 148 -12.23 16.67 15.01
N ILE A 149 -12.73 15.71 14.24
CA ILE A 149 -13.99 14.99 14.48
C ILE A 149 -13.72 13.74 15.32
N SER A 150 -12.66 13.01 15.00
CA SER A 150 -12.32 11.73 15.60
C SER A 150 -10.82 11.49 15.50
N HIS A 151 -10.27 10.87 16.53
CA HIS A 151 -8.88 10.49 16.65
C HIS A 151 -8.82 9.06 17.16
N ASP A 152 -8.09 8.21 16.45
CA ASP A 152 -7.78 6.85 16.84
C ASP A 152 -6.26 6.71 16.97
N SER A 153 -5.78 6.37 18.16
CA SER A 153 -4.36 6.07 18.39
C SER A 153 -4.17 4.55 18.44
N ILE A 154 -3.34 4.04 17.53
CA ILE A 154 -3.00 2.62 17.45
C ILE A 154 -1.62 2.46 18.08
N SER A 155 -1.52 1.56 19.05
CA SER A 155 -0.26 1.18 19.66
C SER A 155 -0.07 -0.33 19.65
N ASN A 156 1.18 -0.77 19.56
CA ASN A 156 1.54 -2.20 19.46
C ASN A 156 0.71 -2.95 18.42
N ASN A 157 0.60 -2.39 17.21
CA ASN A 157 -0.16 -2.99 16.12
C ASN A 157 0.33 -4.41 15.82
N THR A 158 -0.51 -5.40 16.10
CA THR A 158 -0.28 -6.82 15.81
C THR A 158 -1.09 -7.32 14.62
N LEU A 159 -1.90 -6.45 13.99
CA LEU A 159 -2.71 -6.80 12.84
C LEU A 159 -1.86 -6.73 11.58
N ILE A 160 -1.29 -7.88 11.20
CA ILE A 160 -0.53 -8.06 9.97
C ILE A 160 -1.51 -8.08 8.79
N LYS A 161 -1.54 -7.02 7.98
CA LYS A 161 -2.37 -6.94 6.75
C LYS A 161 -1.70 -6.17 5.62
#